data_AF-A0A1G0BWD6-F1
#
_entry.id   AF-A0A1G0BWD6-F1
#
_cell.length_a   1.000
_cell.length_b   1.000
_cell.length_c   1.000
_cell.angle_alpha   90.00
_cell.angle_beta   90.00
_cell.angle_gamma   90.00
#
_symmetry.space_group_name_H-M   'P 1'
#
loop_
_entity.id
_entity.type
_entity.pdbx_description
1 polymer ?
#
loop_
_entity_poly.entity_id
_entity_poly.type
_entity_poly.pdbx_seq_one_letter_code
_entity_poly.pdbx_strand_id
1 'polypeptide(L)'
;MFQLSREEFSDLKSQTVISSRGGARLAAPYAFTEQGIAMLSSVLHSERAIQANIEVMRAFVRQRQMLASNAELSRRLNALEKKYDIRFKAVFEAIRELTTPTEPKKKRPIGFGPWEKK
;
A
#
# COMPACT_ATOMS: atom_id res chain seq x y z
N MET A 1 -2.89 -10.53 12.34
CA MET A 1 -4.03 -10.24 11.46
C MET A 1 -4.45 -8.80 11.69
N PHE A 2 -5.02 -8.15 10.68
CA PHE A 2 -5.57 -6.81 10.78
C PHE A 2 -6.88 -6.75 10.00
N GLN A 3 -7.78 -5.86 10.39
CA GLN A 3 -9.05 -5.67 9.67
C GLN A 3 -8.85 -4.70 8.51
N LEU A 4 -9.36 -5.04 7.33
CA LEU A 4 -9.32 -4.13 6.19
C LEU A 4 -10.21 -2.90 6.44
N SER A 5 -9.84 -1.77 5.85
CA SER A 5 -10.73 -0.62 5.80
C SER A 5 -11.93 -0.91 4.88
N ARG A 6 -13.01 -0.12 5.03
CA ARG A 6 -14.16 -0.25 4.12
C ARG A 6 -13.80 0.09 2.67
N GLU A 7 -12.87 1.02 2.49
CA GLU A 7 -12.39 1.45 1.17
C GLU A 7 -11.59 0.32 0.52
N GLU A 8 -10.61 -0.24 1.24
CA GLU A 8 -9.80 -1.38 0.78
C GLU A 8 -10.67 -2.60 0.45
N PHE A 9 -11.71 -2.86 1.25
CA PHE A 9 -12.61 -3.97 1.00
C PHE A 9 -13.58 -3.72 -0.17
N SER A 10 -13.95 -2.46 -0.43
CA SER A 10 -14.87 -2.11 -1.53
C SER A 10 -14.32 -2.56 -2.87
N ASP A 11 -13.01 -2.40 -3.10
CA ASP A 11 -12.34 -2.80 -4.34
C ASP A 11 -12.20 -4.31 -4.49
N LEU A 12 -12.19 -5.03 -3.36
CA LEU A 12 -12.10 -6.50 -3.31
C LEU A 12 -13.49 -7.18 -3.34
N LYS A 13 -14.57 -6.40 -3.37
CA LYS A 13 -15.94 -6.90 -3.34
C LYS A 13 -16.34 -7.38 -4.73
N SER A 14 -16.46 -8.70 -4.90
CA SER A 14 -17.06 -9.30 -6.10
C SER A 14 -18.44 -8.71 -6.34
N GLN A 15 -18.81 -8.30 -7.55
CA GLN A 15 -20.15 -7.77 -7.83
C GLN A 15 -21.24 -8.86 -7.86
N THR A 16 -20.85 -10.09 -8.18
CA THR A 16 -21.78 -11.20 -8.45
C THR A 16 -22.01 -12.09 -7.21
N VAL A 17 -21.02 -12.20 -6.32
CA VAL A 17 -21.02 -13.18 -5.21
C VAL A 17 -21.13 -12.50 -3.83
N ILE A 18 -21.85 -11.37 -3.76
CA ILE A 18 -22.07 -10.61 -2.52
C ILE A 18 -23.26 -11.19 -1.75
N SER A 19 -23.16 -11.20 -0.42
CA SER A 19 -24.34 -11.39 0.44
C SER A 19 -25.38 -10.29 0.22
N SER A 20 -26.65 -10.62 0.42
CA SER A 20 -27.75 -9.64 0.50
C SER A 20 -27.48 -8.54 1.54
N ARG A 21 -28.19 -7.40 1.39
CA ARG A 21 -28.13 -6.27 2.35
C ARG A 21 -28.39 -6.78 3.77
N GLY A 22 -27.40 -6.63 4.66
CA GLY A 22 -27.44 -7.08 6.05
C GLY A 22 -26.68 -8.38 6.37
N GLY A 23 -26.14 -9.08 5.37
CA GLY A 23 -25.37 -10.31 5.58
C GLY A 23 -23.96 -10.10 6.16
N ALA A 24 -23.42 -11.13 6.82
CA ALA A 24 -22.11 -11.11 7.47
C ALA A 24 -20.92 -10.71 6.57
N ARG A 25 -21.06 -10.79 5.24
CA ARG A 25 -20.03 -10.36 4.26
C ARG A 25 -20.04 -8.85 3.97
N LEU A 26 -20.83 -8.06 4.68
CA LEU A 26 -20.73 -6.60 4.72
C LEU A 26 -19.71 -6.09 5.75
N ALA A 27 -19.29 -6.94 6.69
CA ALA A 27 -18.21 -6.60 7.62
C ALA A 27 -16.86 -6.70 6.89
N ALA A 28 -15.97 -5.75 7.16
CA ALA A 28 -14.63 -5.78 6.58
C ALA A 28 -13.88 -7.02 7.10
N PRO A 29 -13.31 -7.85 6.21
CA PRO A 29 -12.67 -9.09 6.60
C PRO A 29 -11.33 -8.83 7.29
N TYR A 30 -10.88 -9.81 8.07
CA TYR A 30 -9.52 -9.81 8.60
C TYR A 30 -8.55 -10.39 7.58
N ALA A 31 -7.48 -9.66 7.31
CA ALA A 31 -6.36 -10.09 6.50
C ALA A 31 -5.22 -10.64 7.37
N PHE A 32 -4.51 -11.63 6.84
CA PHE A 32 -3.31 -12.16 7.47
C PHE A 32 -2.14 -11.19 7.31
N THR A 33 -1.34 -11.08 8.37
CA THR A 33 -0.02 -10.46 8.30
C THR A 33 0.98 -11.51 7.82
N GLU A 34 2.19 -11.09 7.47
CA GLU A 34 3.27 -11.98 7.06
C GLU A 34 3.47 -13.18 8.01
N GLN A 35 3.43 -12.95 9.33
CA GLN A 35 3.54 -14.02 10.33
C GLN A 35 2.36 -14.99 10.25
N GLY A 36 1.16 -14.49 9.93
CA GLY A 36 -0.02 -15.34 9.71
C GLY A 36 0.05 -16.15 8.42
N ILE A 37 0.64 -15.59 7.36
CA ILE A 37 0.90 -16.32 6.11
C ILE A 37 1.91 -17.44 6.35
N ALA A 38 2.98 -17.16 7.11
CA ALA A 38 3.96 -18.17 7.50
C ALA A 38 3.30 -19.33 8.28
N MET A 39 2.39 -19.03 9.21
CA MET A 39 1.63 -20.07 9.95
C MET A 39 0.70 -20.91 9.06
N LEU A 40 0.09 -20.34 8.02
CA LEU A 40 -0.75 -21.11 7.09
C LEU A 40 0.08 -21.95 6.13
N SER A 41 1.27 -21.46 5.76
CA SER A 41 2.16 -22.17 4.87
C SER A 41 2.70 -23.48 5.47
N SER A 42 2.82 -23.56 6.80
CA SER A 42 3.21 -24.80 7.47
C SER A 42 2.13 -25.87 7.45
N VAL A 43 0.88 -25.51 7.12
CA VAL A 43 -0.21 -26.48 6.95
C VAL A 43 -0.17 -27.11 5.55
N LEU A 44 0.24 -26.34 4.54
CA LEU A 44 0.28 -26.79 3.15
C LEU A 44 1.66 -27.37 2.77
N HIS A 45 1.75 -28.70 2.70
CA HIS A 45 3.02 -29.41 2.50
C HIS A 45 3.35 -29.75 1.03
N SER A 46 2.62 -29.22 0.05
CA SER A 46 2.94 -29.48 -1.35
C SER A 46 4.13 -28.64 -1.83
N GLU A 47 4.94 -29.19 -2.73
CA GLU A 47 6.10 -28.49 -3.29
C GLU A 47 5.71 -27.12 -3.91
N ARG A 48 4.57 -27.08 -4.60
CA ARG A 48 4.00 -25.84 -5.15
C ARG A 48 3.63 -24.83 -4.06
N ALA A 49 3.05 -25.27 -2.95
CA ALA A 49 2.70 -24.38 -1.84
C ALA A 49 3.95 -23.82 -1.15
N ILE A 50 4.99 -24.64 -1.00
CA ILE A 50 6.29 -24.22 -0.44
C ILE A 50 6.90 -23.11 -1.30
N GLN A 51 6.97 -23.30 -2.63
CA GLN A 51 7.51 -22.29 -3.55
C GLN A 51 6.71 -20.99 -3.52
N ALA A 52 5.37 -21.08 -3.54
CA ALA A 52 4.51 -19.91 -3.47
C ALA A 52 4.72 -19.12 -2.17
N ASN A 53 4.87 -19.80 -1.04
CA ASN A 53 5.13 -19.16 0.24
C ASN A 53 6.48 -18.42 0.26
N ILE A 54 7.53 -19.04 -0.29
CA ILE A 54 8.85 -18.39 -0.38
C ILE A 54 8.76 -17.08 -1.16
N GLU A 55 8.05 -17.08 -2.30
CA GLU A 55 7.88 -15.87 -3.11
C GLU A 55 7.06 -14.79 -2.41
N VAL A 56 5.99 -15.18 -1.72
CA VAL A 56 5.17 -14.25 -0.93
C VAL A 56 6.02 -13.59 0.17
N MET A 57 6.81 -14.37 0.92
CA MET A 57 7.70 -13.85 1.96
C MET A 57 8.77 -12.90 1.37
N ARG A 58 9.37 -13.25 0.23
CA ARG A 58 10.33 -12.37 -0.48
C ARG A 58 9.69 -11.03 -0.85
N ALA A 59 8.44 -11.03 -1.32
CA ALA A 59 7.72 -9.81 -1.65
C ALA A 59 7.53 -8.91 -0.41
N PHE A 60 7.09 -9.48 0.72
CA PHE A 60 6.93 -8.72 1.97
C PHE A 60 8.24 -8.15 2.51
N VAL A 61 9.35 -8.91 2.43
CA VAL A 61 10.67 -8.41 2.83
C VAL A 61 11.11 -7.24 1.94
N ARG A 62 10.96 -7.36 0.62
CA ARG A 62 11.29 -6.27 -0.33
C ARG A 62 10.45 -5.03 -0.08
N GLN A 63 9.14 -5.19 0.13
CA GLN A 63 8.24 -4.08 0.44
C GLN A 63 8.68 -3.33 1.71
N ARG A 64 9.07 -4.04 2.77
CA ARG A 64 9.59 -3.40 3.98
C ARG A 64 10.93 -2.73 3.78
N GLN A 65 11.84 -3.33 3.01
CA GLN A 65 13.11 -2.70 2.67
C GLN A 65 12.88 -1.37 1.93
N MET A 66 11.93 -1.32 0.99
CA MET A 66 11.54 -0.09 0.29
C MET A 66 10.92 0.95 1.23
N LEU A 67 10.09 0.54 2.18
CA LEU A 67 9.53 1.45 3.18
C LEU A 67 10.60 1.96 4.16
N ALA A 68 11.53 1.08 4.57
CA ALA A 68 12.61 1.39 5.49
C ALA A 68 13.66 2.30 4.85
N SER A 69 13.99 2.11 3.58
CA SER A 69 14.91 3.00 2.85
C SER A 69 14.35 4.43 2.81
N ASN A 70 13.03 4.59 2.66
CA ASN A 70 12.38 5.90 2.73
C ASN A 70 12.35 6.47 4.15
N ALA A 71 12.21 5.64 5.18
CA ALA A 71 12.22 6.08 6.58
C ALA A 71 13.61 6.52 7.05
N GLU A 72 14.67 5.81 6.66
CA GLU A 72 16.05 6.21 6.95
C GLU A 72 16.42 7.50 6.19
N LEU A 73 16.04 7.58 4.91
CA LEU A 73 16.19 8.80 4.11
C LEU A 73 15.45 9.98 4.74
N SER A 74 14.19 9.78 5.16
CA SER A 74 13.39 10.80 5.83
C SER A 74 13.99 11.23 7.17
N ARG A 75 14.54 10.30 7.96
CA ARG A 75 15.25 10.62 9.21
C ARG A 75 16.53 11.41 8.96
N ARG A 76 17.32 11.03 7.96
CA ARG A 76 18.54 11.75 7.57
C ARG A 76 18.21 13.15 7.03
N LEU A 77 17.16 13.28 6.23
CA LEU A 77 16.66 14.58 5.75
C LEU A 77 16.19 15.47 6.90
N ASN A 78 15.37 14.95 7.82
CA ASN A 78 14.92 15.72 8.99
C ASN A 78 16.10 16.14 9.88
N ALA A 79 17.12 15.29 10.04
CA ALA A 79 18.32 15.62 10.80
C ALA A 79 19.19 16.67 10.10
N LEU A 80 19.25 16.66 8.76
CA LEU A 80 19.92 17.69 7.95
C LEU A 80 19.15 19.01 7.98
N GLU A 81 17.83 18.98 7.86
CA GLU A 81 16.94 20.15 7.88
C GLU A 81 17.12 20.93 9.20
N LYS A 82 17.15 20.21 10.33
CA LYS A 82 17.40 20.78 11.67
C LYS A 82 18.78 21.43 11.84
N LYS A 83 19.74 21.14 10.96
CA LYS A 83 21.13 21.64 11.03
C LYS A 83 21.38 22.90 10.18
N TYR A 84 20.55 23.19 9.18
CA TYR A 84 20.79 24.26 8.18
C TYR A 84 19.70 25.35 8.13
N ASP A 85 19.14 25.66 9.29
CA ASP A 85 17.73 26.05 9.50
C ASP A 85 17.27 27.45 9.06
N ILE A 86 17.99 28.20 8.21
CA ILE A 86 17.46 29.51 7.74
C ILE A 86 17.71 29.80 6.25
N ARG A 87 18.84 29.36 5.67
CA ARG A 87 19.18 29.73 4.27
C ARG A 87 18.69 28.77 3.20
N PHE A 88 18.25 27.57 3.57
CA PHE A 88 17.95 26.49 2.60
C PHE A 88 16.49 26.04 2.57
N LYS A 89 15.57 26.73 3.25
CA LYS A 89 14.13 26.39 3.30
C LYS A 89 13.53 26.18 1.90
N ALA A 90 13.81 27.10 0.97
CA ALA A 90 13.32 27.02 -0.41
C ALA A 90 13.85 25.81 -1.19
N VAL A 91 15.07 25.37 -0.91
CA VAL A 91 15.67 24.19 -1.57
C VAL A 91 15.10 22.90 -1.00
N PHE A 92 14.87 22.85 0.33
CA PHE A 92 14.25 21.69 0.97
C PHE A 92 12.77 21.54 0.62
N GLU A 93 12.03 22.64 0.46
CA GLU A 93 10.64 22.59 -0.04
C GLU A 93 10.58 22.01 -1.46
N ALA A 94 11.48 22.43 -2.36
CA ALA A 94 11.55 21.90 -3.72
C ALA A 94 11.89 20.39 -3.75
N ILE A 95 12.78 19.92 -2.86
CA ILE A 95 13.11 18.49 -2.76
C ILE A 95 11.95 17.70 -2.14
N ARG A 96 11.24 18.26 -1.15
CA ARG A 96 10.03 17.64 -0.58
C ARG A 96 8.95 17.45 -1.62
N GLU A 97 8.73 18.45 -2.47
CA GLU A 97 7.71 18.38 -3.53
C GLU A 97 7.99 17.26 -4.55
N LEU A 98 9.28 16.99 -4.84
CA LEU A 98 9.72 15.90 -5.71
C LEU A 98 9.68 14.50 -5.07
N THR A 99 9.73 14.43 -3.73
CA THR A 99 9.76 13.17 -2.97
C THR A 99 8.41 12.79 -2.38
N THR A 100 7.48 13.73 -2.26
CA THR A 100 6.07 13.42 -2.04
C THR A 100 5.53 12.65 -3.24
N PRO A 101 5.03 11.41 -3.06
CA PRO A 101 4.35 10.69 -4.13
C PRO A 101 3.17 11.57 -4.58
N THR A 102 3.28 12.17 -5.76
CA THR A 102 2.21 12.99 -6.32
C THR A 102 0.95 12.14 -6.36
N GLU A 103 -0.15 12.62 -5.78
CA GLU A 103 -1.45 11.99 -5.91
C GLU A 103 -1.67 11.62 -7.39
N PRO A 104 -2.16 10.40 -7.70
CA PRO A 104 -2.34 9.99 -9.08
C PRO A 104 -3.25 11.02 -9.76
N LYS A 105 -2.67 11.89 -10.59
CA LYS A 105 -3.41 12.88 -11.39
C LYS A 105 -4.55 12.12 -12.05
N LYS A 106 -5.81 12.48 -11.74
CA LYS A 106 -7.01 11.86 -12.30
C LYS A 106 -6.78 11.65 -13.79
N LYS A 107 -6.53 10.40 -14.19
CA LYS A 107 -6.30 10.07 -15.59
C LYS A 107 -7.59 10.43 -16.30
N ARG A 108 -7.49 11.28 -17.34
CA ARG A 108 -8.61 11.45 -18.27
C ARG A 108 -9.03 10.04 -18.71
N PRO A 109 -10.32 9.69 -18.64
CA PRO A 109 -10.77 8.39 -19.10
C PRO A 109 -10.33 8.24 -20.56
N ILE A 110 -9.61 7.16 -20.87
CA ILE A 110 -9.25 6.83 -22.25
C ILE A 110 -10.53 6.26 -22.88
N GLY A 111 -11.24 7.10 -23.65
CA GLY A 111 -12.51 6.78 -24.29
C GLY A 111 -13.36 8.01 -24.58
N PHE A 112 -14.48 7.82 -25.28
CA PHE A 112 -15.44 8.89 -25.59
C PHE A 112 -16.41 9.10 -24.41
N GLY A 113 -15.99 9.88 -23.41
CA GLY A 113 -16.86 10.40 -22.36
C GLY A 113 -17.13 11.90 -22.56
N PRO A 114 -18.28 12.44 -22.10
CA PRO A 114 -18.59 13.85 -22.28
C PRO A 114 -17.61 14.71 -21.47
N TRP A 115 -17.00 15.68 -22.14
CA TRP A 115 -16.04 16.60 -21.54
C TRP A 115 -16.81 17.63 -20.71
N GLU A 116 -16.76 17.56 -19.38
CA GLU A 116 -17.17 18.70 -18.56
C GLU A 116 -16.12 19.81 -18.69
N LYS A 117 -16.56 20.97 -19.17
CA LYS A 117 -15.76 22.21 -19.19
C LYS A 117 -15.75 22.80 -17.78
N LYS A 118 -14.52 23.09 -17.34
CA LYS A 118 -14.08 23.86 -16.15
C LYS A 118 -15.16 24.51 -15.31
#